data_AF-A0A7W1P6G3-F1
#
_entry.id   AF-A0A7W1P6G3-F1
#
_cell.length_a   1.000
_cell.length_b   1.000
_cell.length_c   1.000
_cell.angle_alpha   90.00
_cell.angle_beta   90.00
_cell.angle_gamma   90.00
#
_symmetry.space_group_name_H-M   'P 1'
#
loop_
_entity.id
_entity.type
_entity.pdbx_description
1 polymer ?
#
loop_
_entity_poly.entity_id
_entity_poly.type
_entity_poly.pdbx_seq_one_letter_code
_entity_poly.pdbx_strand_id
1 'polypeptide(L)'
;MSTSSVSPILTALYNRDPDEARRLARAAPLLTIWEAAALGADERLCALLREQPALVNAYAPDGFTALGLAAFFAPAATVAHLLAAGADVGVAARNPMQVQALHAAVASRNADAVRLLLEAGADVNGRQQAGYTP
;
A
#
# COMPACT_ATOMS: atom_id res chain seq x y z
N MET A 1 14.49 21.48 8.70
CA MET A 1 14.69 20.02 8.54
C MET A 1 13.34 19.37 8.79
N SER A 2 12.52 19.25 7.75
CA SER A 2 11.17 18.71 7.88
C SER A 2 11.28 17.22 8.16
N THR A 3 10.89 16.78 9.35
CA THR A 3 10.66 15.37 9.63
C THR A 3 9.56 14.91 8.69
N SER A 4 9.88 14.06 7.71
CA SER A 4 8.89 13.37 6.89
C SER A 4 8.13 12.41 7.80
N SER A 5 7.20 12.95 8.58
CA SER A 5 6.29 12.18 9.42
C SER A 5 5.25 11.52 8.53
N VAL A 6 4.84 10.32 8.92
CA VAL A 6 3.66 9.64 8.36
C VAL A 6 2.48 10.61 8.34
N SER A 7 1.70 10.61 7.26
CA SER A 7 0.61 11.57 7.13
C SER A 7 -0.50 11.30 8.16
N PRO A 8 -1.32 12.31 8.51
CA PRO A 8 -2.46 12.11 9.41
C PRO A 8 -3.46 11.06 8.91
N ILE A 9 -3.63 10.93 7.59
CA ILE A 9 -4.52 9.94 6.98
C ILE A 9 -3.99 8.52 7.24
N LEU A 10 -2.71 8.26 6.94
CA LEU A 10 -2.11 6.94 7.20
C LEU A 10 -2.07 6.63 8.70
N THR A 11 -1.79 7.63 9.53
CA THR A 11 -1.80 7.50 10.99
C THR A 11 -3.18 7.07 11.49
N ALA A 12 -4.26 7.65 10.98
CA ALA A 12 -5.63 7.26 11.32
C ALA A 12 -5.93 5.81 10.90
N LEU A 13 -5.51 5.40 9.70
CA LEU A 13 -5.66 4.00 9.25
C LEU A 13 -4.89 3.01 10.13
N TYR A 14 -3.66 3.35 10.52
CA TYR A 14 -2.85 2.52 11.42
C TYR A 14 -3.46 2.39 12.81
N ASN A 15 -4.12 3.44 13.29
CA ASN A 15 -4.87 3.45 14.53
C ASN A 15 -6.26 2.80 14.41
N ARG A 16 -6.58 2.18 13.26
CA ARG A 16 -7.87 1.53 12.95
C ARG A 16 -9.06 2.49 13.03
N ASP A 17 -8.84 3.74 12.65
CA ASP A 17 -9.88 4.78 12.54
C ASP A 17 -10.10 5.17 11.07
N PRO A 18 -10.83 4.33 10.29
CA PRO A 18 -11.09 4.60 8.89
C PRO A 18 -12.01 5.80 8.66
N ASP A 19 -12.84 6.16 9.64
CA ASP A 19 -13.77 7.27 9.50
C ASP A 19 -13.06 8.61 9.64
N GLU A 20 -12.10 8.71 10.57
CA GLU A 20 -11.19 9.85 10.65
C GLU A 20 -10.33 9.97 9.40
N ALA A 21 -9.77 8.85 8.91
CA ALA A 21 -8.98 8.85 7.67
C ALA A 21 -9.78 9.41 6.48
N ARG A 22 -11.05 8.99 6.34
CA ARG A 22 -11.97 9.48 5.30
C ARG A 22 -12.34 10.95 5.50
N ARG A 23 -12.50 11.40 6.74
CA ARG A 23 -12.78 12.81 7.06
C ARG A 23 -11.60 13.69 6.67
N LEU A 24 -10.38 13.29 7.03
CA LEU A 24 -9.16 13.98 6.66
C LEU A 24 -8.96 14.00 5.15
N ALA A 25 -9.21 12.88 4.47
CA ALA A 25 -9.12 12.77 3.01
C ALA A 25 -10.03 13.77 2.28
N ARG A 26 -11.25 14.00 2.79
CA ARG A 26 -12.19 15.00 2.23
C ARG A 26 -11.74 16.44 2.41
N ALA A 27 -10.90 16.72 3.42
CA ALA A 27 -10.41 18.06 3.72
C ALA A 27 -9.00 18.34 3.15
N ALA A 28 -8.31 17.33 2.61
CA ALA A 28 -6.92 17.43 2.17
C ALA A 28 -6.81 17.87 0.69
N PRO A 29 -5.83 18.73 0.34
CA PRO A 29 -5.65 19.27 -1.02
C PRO A 29 -4.98 18.28 -2.00
N LEU A 30 -5.58 17.11 -2.21
CA LEU A 30 -5.13 15.95 -3.02
C LEU A 30 -4.31 14.92 -2.24
N LEU A 31 -4.75 13.66 -2.34
CA LEU A 31 -4.07 12.51 -1.76
C LEU A 31 -2.74 12.24 -2.47
N THR A 32 -1.76 11.80 -1.69
CA THR A 32 -0.52 11.15 -2.17
C THR A 32 -0.81 9.75 -2.72
N ILE A 33 0.16 9.13 -3.40
CA ILE A 33 -0.01 7.77 -3.93
C ILE A 33 -0.25 6.74 -2.81
N TRP A 34 0.40 6.91 -1.67
CA TRP A 34 0.29 6.01 -0.52
C TRP A 34 -1.05 6.15 0.19
N GLU A 35 -1.55 7.38 0.35
CA GLU A 35 -2.89 7.63 0.91
C GLU A 35 -3.98 7.14 -0.03
N ALA A 36 -3.85 7.41 -1.33
CA ALA A 36 -4.80 6.91 -2.33
C ALA A 36 -4.83 5.38 -2.35
N ALA A 37 -3.66 4.73 -2.28
CA ALA A 37 -3.55 3.27 -2.18
C ALA A 37 -4.18 2.73 -0.90
N ALA A 38 -3.87 3.32 0.26
CA ALA A 38 -4.39 2.84 1.54
C ALA A 38 -5.91 3.07 1.71
N LEU A 39 -6.45 4.14 1.13
CA LEU A 39 -7.89 4.45 1.18
C LEU A 39 -8.72 3.71 0.13
N GLY A 40 -8.08 3.08 -0.87
CA GLY A 40 -8.77 2.55 -2.06
C GLY A 40 -9.37 3.65 -2.94
N ALA A 41 -8.70 4.80 -3.04
CA ALA A 41 -9.13 5.92 -3.88
C ALA A 41 -8.64 5.72 -5.33
N ASP A 42 -9.21 4.73 -6.02
CA ASP A 42 -8.72 4.19 -7.30
C ASP A 42 -8.58 5.26 -8.40
N GLU A 43 -9.54 6.19 -8.50
CA GLU A 43 -9.48 7.28 -9.50
C GLU A 43 -8.25 8.16 -9.29
N ARG A 44 -7.99 8.56 -8.03
CA ARG A 44 -6.84 9.40 -7.68
C ARG A 44 -5.54 8.64 -7.82
N LEU A 45 -5.51 7.37 -7.41
CA LEU A 45 -4.38 6.48 -7.58
C LEU A 45 -3.99 6.37 -9.06
N CYS A 46 -4.95 6.05 -9.93
CA CYS A 46 -4.71 5.93 -11.37
C CYS A 46 -4.31 7.27 -12.00
N ALA A 47 -4.86 8.40 -11.54
CA ALA A 47 -4.43 9.72 -11.99
C ALA A 47 -2.97 10.00 -11.65
N LEU A 48 -2.55 9.74 -10.42
CA LEU A 48 -1.16 9.90 -9.97
C LEU A 48 -0.19 9.05 -10.79
N LEU A 49 -0.54 7.79 -11.06
CA LEU A 49 0.31 6.88 -11.84
C LEU A 49 0.41 7.27 -13.31
N ARG A 50 -0.64 7.89 -13.89
CA ARG A 50 -0.58 8.47 -15.23
C ARG A 50 0.30 9.72 -15.27
N GLU A 51 0.18 10.59 -14.27
CA GLU A 51 0.95 11.83 -14.17
C GLU A 51 2.43 11.56 -13.87
N GLN A 52 2.71 10.59 -13.00
CA GLN A 52 4.04 10.26 -12.50
C GLN A 52 4.20 8.73 -12.34
N PRO A 53 4.45 7.99 -13.44
CA PRO A 53 4.57 6.52 -13.40
C PRO A 53 5.61 5.99 -12.42
N ALA A 54 6.67 6.76 -12.14
CA ALA A 54 7.71 6.41 -11.18
C ALA A 54 7.20 6.23 -9.74
N LEU A 55 6.01 6.76 -9.41
CA LEU A 55 5.41 6.61 -8.08
C LEU A 55 5.00 5.17 -7.75
N VAL A 56 4.83 4.29 -8.75
CA VAL A 56 4.31 2.93 -8.55
C VAL A 56 5.16 2.10 -7.57
N ASN A 57 6.47 2.31 -7.58
CA ASN A 57 7.44 1.62 -6.71
C ASN A 57 8.09 2.57 -5.67
N ALA A 58 7.49 3.74 -5.44
CA ALA A 58 7.97 4.69 -4.44
C ALA A 58 7.58 4.26 -3.02
N TYR A 59 8.45 4.60 -2.07
CA TYR A 59 8.28 4.28 -0.66
C TYR A 59 7.71 5.46 0.11
N ALA A 60 6.70 5.20 0.93
CA ALA A 60 6.17 6.14 1.91
C ALA A 60 7.25 6.50 2.94
N PRO A 61 7.07 7.60 3.71
CA PRO A 61 8.04 8.00 4.73
C PRO A 61 8.36 6.94 5.80
N ASP A 62 7.43 6.03 6.07
CA ASP A 62 7.58 4.87 6.97
C ASP A 62 8.07 3.60 6.26
N GLY A 63 8.48 3.72 4.99
CA GLY A 63 9.11 2.65 4.22
C GLY A 63 8.15 1.68 3.56
N PHE A 64 6.82 1.82 3.66
CA PHE A 64 5.90 0.94 2.91
C PHE A 64 5.76 1.34 1.44
N THR A 65 5.47 0.37 0.57
CA THR A 65 5.09 0.64 -0.83
C THR A 65 3.59 0.90 -0.94
N ALA A 66 3.15 1.54 -2.03
CA ALA A 66 1.73 1.67 -2.33
C ALA A 66 1.04 0.30 -2.43
N LEU A 67 1.70 -0.70 -3.02
CA LEU A 67 1.19 -2.07 -3.12
C LEU A 67 1.01 -2.73 -1.74
N GLY A 68 1.98 -2.58 -0.84
CA GLY A 68 1.88 -3.09 0.52
C GLY A 68 0.75 -2.45 1.32
N LEU A 69 0.57 -1.13 1.20
CA LEU A 69 -0.53 -0.41 1.85
C LEU A 69 -1.90 -0.83 1.30
N ALA A 70 -2.06 -0.90 -0.02
CA ALA A 70 -3.30 -1.34 -0.65
C ALA A 70 -3.65 -2.78 -0.25
N ALA A 71 -2.66 -3.68 -0.24
CA ALA A 71 -2.85 -5.08 0.16
C ALA A 71 -3.39 -5.21 1.60
N PHE A 72 -3.01 -4.30 2.51
CA PHE A 72 -3.49 -4.33 3.89
C PHE A 72 -4.84 -3.62 4.08
N PHE A 73 -4.99 -2.40 3.54
CA PHE A 73 -6.11 -1.50 3.89
C PHE A 73 -7.23 -1.44 2.87
N ALA A 74 -6.97 -1.77 1.59
CA ALA A 74 -7.87 -1.46 0.48
C ALA A 74 -8.51 -2.70 -0.13
N PRO A 75 -9.61 -2.52 -0.90
CA PRO A 75 -10.17 -3.58 -1.73
C PRO A 75 -9.17 -4.11 -2.76
N ALA A 76 -9.36 -5.35 -3.19
CA ALA A 76 -8.48 -6.00 -4.17
C ALA A 76 -8.40 -5.28 -5.53
N ALA A 77 -9.40 -4.45 -5.88
CA ALA A 77 -9.36 -3.61 -7.09
C ALA A 77 -8.16 -2.64 -7.09
N THR A 78 -7.87 -2.02 -5.96
CA THR A 78 -6.72 -1.10 -5.80
C THR A 78 -5.39 -1.83 -5.97
N VAL A 79 -5.30 -3.08 -5.49
CA VAL A 79 -4.15 -3.96 -5.71
C VAL A 79 -4.00 -4.28 -7.19
N ALA A 80 -5.09 -4.62 -7.88
CA ALA A 80 -5.06 -4.88 -9.32
C ALA A 80 -4.60 -3.67 -10.13
N HIS A 81 -5.02 -2.44 -9.78
CA HIS A 81 -4.56 -1.22 -10.43
C HIS A 81 -3.05 -1.01 -10.28
N LEU A 82 -2.50 -1.24 -9.09
CA LEU A 82 -1.05 -1.13 -8.85
C LEU A 82 -0.26 -2.18 -9.62
N LEU A 83 -0.71 -3.44 -9.62
CA LEU A 83 -0.08 -4.51 -10.39
C LEU A 83 -0.12 -4.23 -11.90
N ALA A 84 -1.26 -3.77 -12.42
CA ALA A 84 -1.40 -3.38 -13.83
C ALA A 84 -0.50 -2.19 -14.22
N ALA A 85 -0.17 -1.32 -13.26
CA ALA A 85 0.76 -0.21 -13.44
C ALA A 85 2.23 -0.60 -13.30
N GLY A 86 2.55 -1.89 -13.06
CA GLY A 86 3.92 -2.38 -12.93
C GLY A 86 4.51 -2.26 -11.53
N ALA A 87 3.67 -2.32 -10.49
CA ALA A 87 4.16 -2.45 -9.12
C ALA A 87 4.97 -3.74 -8.97
N ASP A 88 6.17 -3.63 -8.41
CA ASP A 88 7.02 -4.76 -8.10
C ASP A 88 6.43 -5.55 -6.93
N VAL A 89 6.06 -6.79 -7.18
CA VAL A 89 5.42 -7.66 -6.18
C VAL A 89 6.42 -8.23 -5.17
N GLY A 90 7.71 -8.28 -5.53
CA GLY A 90 8.76 -8.92 -4.76
C GLY A 90 9.49 -7.99 -3.78
N VAL A 91 9.24 -6.68 -3.83
CA VAL A 91 9.94 -5.73 -2.96
C VAL A 91 9.37 -5.74 -1.54
N ALA A 92 10.29 -5.68 -0.59
CA ALA A 92 9.98 -5.52 0.83
C ALA A 92 9.93 -4.04 1.21
N ALA A 93 9.15 -3.71 2.22
CA ALA A 93 9.16 -2.40 2.85
C ALA A 93 10.57 -2.02 3.34
N ARG A 94 10.93 -0.75 3.24
CA ARG A 94 12.20 -0.18 3.72
C ARG A 94 12.09 0.28 5.18
N ASN A 95 11.55 -0.60 6.02
CA ASN A 95 11.46 -0.40 7.46
C ASN A 95 11.92 -1.67 8.17
N PRO A 96 12.08 -1.64 9.51
CA PRO A 96 12.60 -2.80 10.24
C PRO A 96 11.84 -4.08 9.98
N MET A 97 10.53 -4.02 9.72
CA MET A 97 9.70 -5.21 9.51
C MET A 97 9.92 -5.90 8.15
N GLN A 98 10.39 -5.17 7.12
CA GLN A 98 10.62 -5.70 5.77
C GLN A 98 9.40 -6.48 5.21
N VAL A 99 8.20 -5.97 5.44
CA VAL A 99 6.93 -6.57 4.98
C VAL A 99 6.83 -6.48 3.45
N GLN A 100 6.51 -7.59 2.77
CA GLN A 100 6.11 -7.58 1.35
C GLN A 100 4.58 -7.53 1.22
N ALA A 101 4.07 -7.17 0.04
CA ALA A 101 2.63 -7.05 -0.19
C ALA A 101 1.83 -8.33 0.13
N LEU A 102 2.40 -9.52 -0.11
CA LEU A 102 1.73 -10.78 0.19
C LEU A 102 1.51 -10.98 1.69
N HIS A 103 2.50 -10.67 2.52
CA HIS A 103 2.35 -10.68 3.99
C HIS A 103 1.21 -9.76 4.44
N ALA A 104 1.12 -8.56 3.86
CA ALA A 104 0.08 -7.59 4.16
C ALA A 104 -1.33 -8.10 3.78
N ALA A 105 -1.48 -8.72 2.59
CA ALA A 105 -2.75 -9.28 2.14
C ALA A 105 -3.23 -10.46 3.00
N VAL A 106 -2.32 -11.33 3.44
CA VAL A 106 -2.67 -12.43 4.34
C VAL A 106 -3.08 -11.88 5.72
N ALA A 107 -2.32 -10.93 6.26
CA ALA A 107 -2.62 -10.31 7.55
C ALA A 107 -3.96 -9.56 7.55
N SER A 108 -4.36 -8.95 6.43
CA SER A 108 -5.67 -8.29 6.26
C SER A 108 -6.81 -9.26 5.97
N ARG A 109 -6.50 -10.55 5.76
CA ARG A 109 -7.47 -11.61 5.37
C ARG A 109 -8.16 -11.31 4.04
N ASN A 110 -7.49 -10.58 3.15
CA ASN A 110 -8.02 -10.23 1.83
C ASN A 110 -7.65 -11.31 0.80
N ALA A 111 -8.47 -12.36 0.72
CA ALA A 111 -8.21 -13.51 -0.15
C ALA A 111 -8.09 -13.15 -1.63
N ASP A 112 -8.83 -12.14 -2.11
CA ASP A 112 -8.74 -11.67 -3.49
C ASP A 112 -7.41 -10.97 -3.76
N ALA A 113 -6.94 -10.13 -2.82
CA ALA A 113 -5.60 -9.53 -2.93
C ALA A 113 -4.50 -10.60 -2.89
N VAL A 114 -4.62 -11.61 -2.03
CA VAL A 114 -3.68 -12.76 -1.99
C VAL A 114 -3.63 -13.43 -3.36
N ARG A 115 -4.79 -13.75 -3.95
CA ARG A 115 -4.86 -14.38 -5.27
C ARG A 115 -4.19 -13.52 -6.34
N LEU A 116 -4.49 -12.22 -6.40
CA LEU A 116 -3.89 -11.30 -7.37
C LEU A 116 -2.37 -11.22 -7.24
N LEU A 117 -1.86 -11.16 -6.00
CA LEU A 117 -0.42 -11.09 -5.74
C LEU A 117 0.30 -12.38 -6.16
N LEU A 118 -0.30 -13.55 -5.89
CA LEU A 118 0.24 -14.84 -6.33
C LEU A 118 0.21 -14.97 -7.87
N GLU A 119 -0.87 -14.56 -8.51
CA GLU A 119 -0.98 -14.50 -9.99
C GLU A 119 0.07 -13.57 -10.60
N ALA A 120 0.44 -12.50 -9.90
CA ALA A 120 1.51 -11.58 -10.28
C ALA A 120 2.94 -12.09 -9.96
N GLY A 121 3.08 -13.28 -9.38
CA GLY A 121 4.38 -13.91 -9.11
C GLY A 121 4.99 -13.58 -7.75
N ALA A 122 4.18 -13.17 -6.76
CA ALA A 122 4.65 -13.08 -5.38
C ALA A 122 5.21 -14.42 -4.89
N ASP A 123 6.37 -14.40 -4.23
CA ASP A 123 6.91 -15.59 -3.58
C ASP A 123 6.06 -15.93 -2.34
N VAL A 124 5.35 -17.06 -2.40
CA VAL A 124 4.53 -17.57 -1.29
C VAL A 124 5.36 -17.91 -0.05
N ASN A 125 6.67 -18.12 -0.20
CA ASN A 125 7.60 -18.38 0.89
C ASN A 125 8.56 -17.20 1.14
N GLY A 126 8.27 -16.02 0.56
CA GLY A 126 9.07 -14.82 0.76
C GLY A 126 9.15 -14.50 2.25
N ARG A 127 10.33 -14.12 2.75
CA ARG A 127 10.52 -13.95 4.20
C ARG A 127 10.66 -12.48 4.53
N GLN A 128 9.80 -11.98 5.42
CA GLN A 128 10.00 -10.67 6.05
C GLN A 128 11.04 -10.75 7.18
N GLN A 129 11.24 -9.64 7.89
CA GLN A 129 12.10 -9.61 9.08
C GLN A 129 11.67 -10.68 10.10
N ALA A 130 12.64 -11.25 10.82
CA ALA A 130 12.48 -12.39 11.73
C ALA A 130 12.10 -13.72 11.05
N GLY A 131 12.08 -13.75 9.71
CA GLY A 131 12.00 -14.99 8.95
C GLY A 131 10.59 -15.55 8.81
N TYR A 132 9.56 -14.77 9.16
CA TYR A 132 8.16 -15.10 8.92
C TYR A 132 7.86 -15.10 7.42
N THR A 133 7.09 -16.10 6.98
CA THR A 133 6.46 -16.15 5.65
C THR A 133 5.03 -15.60 5.73
N PRO A 134 4.40 -15.26 4.60
CA PRO A 134 3.02 -14.78 4.55
C PRO A 134 2.01 -15.67 5.28
#